data_AF-A0A226EWZ9-F1
#
_entry.id   AF-A0A226EWZ9-F1
#
_cell.length_a   1.000
_cell.length_b   1.000
_cell.length_c   1.000
_cell.angle_alpha   90.00
_cell.angle_beta   90.00
_cell.angle_gamma   90.00
#
_symmetry.space_group_name_H-M   'P 1'
#
loop_
_entity.id
_entity.type
_entity.pdbx_description
1 polymer ?
#
loop_
_entity_poly.entity_id
_entity_poly.type
_entity_poly.pdbx_seq_one_letter_code
_entity_poly.pdbx_strand_id
1 'polypeptide(L)'
;MWVSDGSDEIVVEGSRVVCNVGPSSGSNVYNALWKEGGAEDKGILQGKAYWKIALQDLKEGNLFAGVSDLAKFKKGWSCKGLLYGGNLSNGGCLLVGNFGPWLKNNDVLGVFVDADESKIRVYFDVNGTSMGLAFDVPRQTLGNIYPMLHFSGSDFPSITRQEDKFEGLLGHWRYSSGSFEVTGGDEPTFEIRGSPTVYKGSLRVVNTIGVSITRNGPGEPFKGQPGASTMMGGPPELMRLESEMTKHVTGTFVLGESGQLVISDEDKTSNWTRFSPTKSPVTENPFQ
;
A
#
# COMPACT_ATOMS: atom_id res chain seq x y z
N MET A 1 -6.17 13.06 16.63
CA MET A 1 -7.59 12.85 16.94
C MET A 1 -8.42 12.93 15.68
N TRP A 2 -9.51 12.17 15.62
CA TRP A 2 -10.46 12.28 14.53
C TRP A 2 -11.27 13.57 14.65
N VAL A 3 -11.64 14.11 13.49
CA VAL A 3 -12.56 15.22 13.32
C VAL A 3 -13.73 14.70 12.49
N SER A 4 -14.95 14.85 13.00
CA SER A 4 -16.18 14.54 12.27
C SER A 4 -16.43 15.58 11.17
N ASP A 5 -17.13 15.19 10.11
CA ASP A 5 -17.58 16.09 9.04
C ASP A 5 -18.73 17.03 9.44
N GLY A 6 -19.08 17.06 10.73
CA GLY A 6 -20.20 17.83 11.28
C GLY A 6 -21.52 17.06 11.28
N SER A 7 -21.48 15.75 11.00
CA SER A 7 -22.62 14.87 11.24
C SER A 7 -22.74 14.55 12.72
N ASP A 8 -23.91 14.78 13.30
CA ASP A 8 -24.23 14.46 14.70
C ASP A 8 -24.32 12.95 14.95
N GLU A 9 -24.28 12.16 13.89
CA GLU A 9 -24.40 10.69 13.87
C GLU A 9 -23.05 9.98 14.09
N ILE A 10 -21.95 10.74 14.15
CA ILE A 10 -20.60 10.23 14.39
C ILE A 10 -20.09 10.74 15.74
N VAL A 11 -19.63 9.82 16.59
CA VAL A 11 -18.93 10.14 17.83
C VAL A 11 -17.46 9.76 17.69
N VAL A 12 -16.58 10.67 18.08
CA VAL A 12 -15.13 10.43 18.12
C VAL A 12 -14.73 10.10 19.55
N GLU A 13 -14.19 8.91 19.76
CA GLU A 13 -13.70 8.44 21.06
C GLU A 13 -12.18 8.19 20.98
N GLY A 14 -11.40 9.25 21.20
CA GLY A 14 -9.95 9.20 21.12
C GLY A 14 -9.46 8.88 19.69
N SER A 15 -9.03 7.64 19.47
CA SER A 15 -8.59 7.12 18.17
C SER A 15 -9.66 6.32 17.41
N ARG A 16 -10.86 6.19 17.98
CA ARG A 16 -11.98 5.45 17.39
C ARG A 16 -13.02 6.41 16.80
N VAL A 17 -13.70 5.95 15.75
CA VAL A 17 -14.86 6.63 15.16
C VAL A 17 -16.07 5.70 15.29
N VAL A 18 -17.08 6.12 16.05
CA VAL A 18 -18.30 5.36 16.32
C VAL A 18 -19.45 5.99 15.54
N CYS A 19 -20.28 5.17 14.90
CA CYS A 19 -21.48 5.65 14.21
C CYS A 19 -22.70 5.26 15.03
N ASN A 20 -23.40 6.25 15.56
CA ASN A 20 -24.51 6.06 16.52
C ASN A 20 -25.84 5.69 15.84
N VAL A 21 -25.89 5.68 14.52
CA VAL A 21 -27.07 5.20 13.80
C VAL A 21 -26.92 3.72 13.50
N GLY A 22 -28.01 2.98 13.67
CA GLY A 22 -28.09 1.60 13.20
C GLY A 22 -27.83 1.50 11.69
N PRO A 23 -27.73 0.28 11.15
CA PRO A 23 -27.43 0.06 9.74
C PRO A 23 -28.41 0.87 8.86
N SER A 24 -27.90 1.93 8.23
CA SER A 24 -28.68 2.74 7.30
C SER A 24 -28.67 2.08 5.93
N SER A 25 -29.76 2.22 5.17
CA SER A 25 -29.69 2.13 3.71
C SER A 25 -28.51 3.00 3.26
N GLY A 26 -27.60 2.53 2.41
CA GLY A 26 -26.30 3.17 2.10
C GLY A 26 -26.33 4.62 1.54
N SER A 27 -27.47 5.32 1.64
CA SER A 27 -27.65 6.75 1.42
C SER A 27 -26.93 7.62 2.45
N ASN A 28 -26.79 7.16 3.71
CA ASN A 28 -26.09 7.94 4.72
C ASN A 28 -24.59 7.60 4.69
N VAL A 29 -23.80 8.62 4.38
CA VAL A 29 -22.35 8.55 4.33
C VAL A 29 -21.77 9.56 5.30
N TYR A 30 -20.69 9.13 5.93
CA TYR A 30 -20.01 9.78 7.02
C TYR A 30 -18.53 9.91 6.68
N ASN A 31 -17.92 10.97 7.15
CA ASN A 31 -16.49 11.18 6.97
C ASN A 31 -15.83 11.53 8.29
N ALA A 32 -14.61 11.02 8.45
CA ALA A 32 -13.75 11.38 9.57
C ALA A 32 -12.36 11.69 9.05
N LEU A 33 -11.75 12.78 9.52
CA LEU A 33 -10.42 13.22 9.13
C LEU A 33 -9.50 13.20 10.35
N TRP A 34 -8.31 12.61 10.23
CA TRP A 34 -7.36 12.52 11.33
C TRP A 34 -6.44 13.74 11.37
N LYS A 35 -6.39 14.41 12.52
CA LYS A 35 -5.44 15.49 12.81
C LYS A 35 -4.48 15.07 13.92
N GLU A 36 -3.18 15.14 13.69
CA GLU A 36 -2.12 14.65 14.59
C GLU A 36 -1.82 15.60 15.75
N GLY A 37 -2.12 16.89 15.59
CA GLY A 37 -2.05 17.92 16.63
C GLY A 37 -3.38 18.65 16.77
N GLY A 38 -3.51 19.48 17.80
CA GLY A 38 -4.73 20.26 18.06
C GLY A 38 -5.06 21.31 16.98
N ALA A 39 -5.50 22.49 17.37
CA ALA A 39 -5.92 23.53 16.42
C ALA A 39 -4.86 23.88 15.34
N GLU A 40 -3.57 23.70 15.66
CA GLU A 40 -2.44 24.07 14.80
C GLU A 40 -1.96 22.98 13.85
N ASP A 41 -2.57 21.79 13.83
CA ASP A 41 -2.11 20.72 12.92
C ASP A 41 -2.32 21.09 11.45
N LYS A 42 -1.18 21.17 10.74
CA LYS A 42 -1.09 21.54 9.34
C LYS A 42 -1.06 20.35 8.40
N GLY A 43 -1.16 19.11 8.86
CA GLY A 43 -1.05 17.94 8.00
C GLY A 43 0.25 17.97 7.20
N ILE A 44 0.25 17.34 6.02
CA ILE A 44 1.47 17.21 5.21
C ILE A 44 1.34 17.99 3.91
N LEU A 45 2.22 18.97 3.74
CA LEU A 45 2.31 19.73 2.49
C LEU A 45 3.30 19.06 1.51
N GLN A 46 4.43 18.58 2.00
CA GLN A 46 5.49 17.95 1.21
C GLN A 46 6.19 16.88 2.06
N GLY A 47 6.90 15.98 1.40
CA GLY A 47 7.61 14.87 2.01
C GLY A 47 6.80 13.57 2.01
N LYS A 48 7.25 12.65 2.86
CA LYS A 48 6.70 11.29 2.94
C LYS A 48 6.00 11.08 4.27
N ALA A 49 4.90 10.33 4.24
CA ALA A 49 4.24 9.84 5.44
C ALA A 49 3.51 8.54 5.24
N TYR A 50 3.24 7.90 6.36
CA TYR A 50 2.57 6.62 6.42
C TYR A 50 1.60 6.59 7.59
N TRP A 51 0.43 6.00 7.36
CA TRP A 51 -0.58 5.78 8.39
C TRP A 51 -1.06 4.34 8.32
N LYS A 52 -1.21 3.69 9.48
CA LYS A 52 -1.86 2.38 9.60
C LYS A 52 -3.25 2.57 10.20
N ILE A 53 -4.26 2.05 9.52
CA ILE A 53 -5.66 2.12 9.93
C ILE A 53 -6.08 0.69 10.27
N ALA A 54 -6.24 0.41 11.56
CA ALA A 54 -6.59 -0.91 12.05
C ALA A 54 -8.12 -1.06 12.04
N LEU A 55 -8.61 -1.92 11.16
CA LEU A 55 -10.03 -2.11 10.97
C LEU A 55 -10.57 -3.03 12.05
N GLN A 56 -11.09 -2.46 13.13
CA GLN A 56 -11.66 -3.19 14.25
C GLN A 56 -13.15 -2.94 14.33
N ASP A 57 -13.88 -3.99 14.73
CA ASP A 57 -15.33 -3.98 14.91
C ASP A 57 -16.10 -3.51 13.67
N LEU A 58 -15.52 -3.70 12.47
CA LEU A 58 -16.17 -3.35 11.21
C LEU A 58 -17.38 -4.27 11.01
N LYS A 59 -18.58 -3.69 11.11
CA LYS A 59 -19.85 -4.38 10.85
C LYS A 59 -20.25 -4.23 9.38
N GLU A 60 -21.55 -4.35 9.11
CA GLU A 60 -22.14 -4.08 7.80
C GLU A 60 -21.87 -2.64 7.36
N GLY A 61 -21.55 -2.48 6.08
CA GLY A 61 -21.28 -1.17 5.52
C GLY A 61 -20.26 -1.18 4.39
N ASN A 62 -19.94 0.02 3.92
CA ASN A 62 -18.82 0.27 3.03
C ASN A 62 -17.82 1.16 3.76
N LEU A 63 -16.55 0.83 3.66
CA LEU A 63 -15.46 1.65 4.18
C LEU A 63 -14.47 1.94 3.06
N PHE A 64 -14.22 3.23 2.86
CA PHE A 64 -13.12 3.75 2.09
C PHE A 64 -12.20 4.54 3.00
N ALA A 65 -10.91 4.40 2.79
CA ALA A 65 -9.90 5.10 3.57
C ALA A 65 -8.77 5.56 2.67
N GLY A 66 -8.15 6.68 3.01
CA GLY A 66 -7.10 7.29 2.21
C GLY A 66 -6.79 8.67 2.71
N VAL A 67 -6.68 9.64 1.81
CA VAL A 67 -6.28 11.00 2.19
C VAL A 67 -7.14 12.09 1.55
N SER A 68 -7.18 13.25 2.20
CA SER A 68 -7.86 14.45 1.72
C SER A 68 -7.19 15.72 2.27
N ASP A 69 -7.76 16.88 1.98
CA ASP A 69 -7.43 18.16 2.59
C ASP A 69 -8.66 18.77 3.29
N LEU A 70 -8.44 19.79 4.11
CA LEU A 70 -9.53 20.43 4.85
C LEU A 70 -10.55 21.15 3.97
N ALA A 71 -10.18 21.60 2.76
CA ALA A 71 -11.10 22.28 1.85
C ALA A 71 -12.08 21.31 1.16
N LYS A 72 -11.65 20.05 1.03
CA LYS A 72 -12.40 18.94 0.43
C LYS A 72 -13.09 18.04 1.44
N PHE A 73 -12.72 18.15 2.72
CA PHE A 73 -13.42 17.51 3.80
C PHE A 73 -14.79 18.18 4.03
N LYS A 74 -15.85 17.48 3.64
CA LYS A 74 -17.24 17.96 3.70
C LYS A 74 -18.15 16.84 4.18
N LYS A 75 -19.38 17.20 4.55
CA LYS A 75 -20.39 16.25 4.98
C LYS A 75 -20.82 15.28 3.86
N GLY A 76 -20.91 13.99 4.18
CA GLY A 76 -21.40 12.93 3.31
C GLY A 76 -20.71 12.83 1.94
N TRP A 77 -21.49 12.62 0.88
CA TRP A 77 -21.02 12.45 -0.50
C TRP A 77 -20.36 13.70 -1.13
N SER A 78 -20.44 14.85 -0.45
CA SER A 78 -19.74 16.06 -0.88
C SER A 78 -18.25 16.03 -0.53
N CYS A 79 -17.84 15.10 0.34
CA CYS A 79 -16.44 14.88 0.68
C CYS A 79 -15.66 14.41 -0.55
N LYS A 80 -14.45 14.93 -0.73
CA LYS A 80 -13.53 14.49 -1.78
C LYS A 80 -12.22 14.00 -1.18
N GLY A 81 -11.67 12.93 -1.73
CA GLY A 81 -10.39 12.37 -1.26
C GLY A 81 -9.77 11.43 -2.29
N LEU A 82 -8.57 10.95 -2.02
CA LEU A 82 -7.91 9.89 -2.78
C LEU A 82 -8.05 8.60 -1.95
N LEU A 83 -9.08 7.82 -2.24
CA LEU A 83 -9.59 6.80 -1.32
C LEU A 83 -9.50 5.38 -1.90
N TYR A 84 -9.30 4.41 -1.01
CA TYR A 84 -9.29 2.99 -1.30
C TYR A 84 -10.27 2.22 -0.39
N GLY A 85 -11.02 1.29 -0.98
CA GLY A 85 -11.88 0.35 -0.24
C GLY A 85 -11.93 -1.04 -0.88
N GLY A 86 -10.96 -1.37 -1.73
CA GLY A 86 -11.01 -2.46 -2.73
C GLY A 86 -11.08 -1.89 -4.16
N ASN A 87 -11.77 -0.76 -4.30
CA ASN A 87 -11.75 0.11 -5.46
C ASN A 87 -11.00 1.42 -5.15
N LEU A 88 -10.56 2.14 -6.18
CA LEU A 88 -10.15 3.54 -6.05
C LEU A 88 -11.35 4.46 -6.28
N SER A 89 -11.52 5.45 -5.40
CA SER A 89 -12.65 6.37 -5.39
C SER A 89 -12.18 7.79 -5.08
N ASN A 90 -12.92 8.79 -5.57
CA ASN A 90 -12.73 10.18 -5.18
C ASN A 90 -13.65 10.63 -4.01
N GLY A 91 -14.43 9.73 -3.42
CA GLY A 91 -15.45 10.01 -2.40
C GLY A 91 -16.84 10.31 -2.96
N GLY A 92 -17.00 10.44 -4.28
CA GLY A 92 -18.29 10.60 -4.95
C GLY A 92 -18.53 9.63 -6.12
N CYS A 93 -17.48 9.05 -6.68
CA CYS A 93 -17.58 8.07 -7.76
C CYS A 93 -16.43 7.07 -7.73
N LEU A 94 -16.69 5.93 -8.37
CA LEU A 94 -15.69 4.91 -8.69
C LEU A 94 -14.73 5.45 -9.76
N LEU A 95 -13.42 5.37 -9.50
CA LEU A 95 -12.38 5.73 -10.47
C LEU A 95 -11.77 4.47 -11.11
N VAL A 96 -11.38 3.51 -10.28
CA VAL A 96 -10.79 2.23 -10.72
C VAL A 96 -11.43 1.09 -9.94
N GLY A 97 -12.16 0.23 -10.64
CA GLY A 97 -12.75 -0.98 -10.06
C GLY A 97 -11.73 -2.11 -9.87
N ASN A 98 -11.94 -2.96 -8.86
CA ASN A 98 -11.13 -4.13 -8.52
C ASN A 98 -9.63 -3.79 -8.49
N PHE A 99 -9.26 -2.75 -7.73
CA PHE A 99 -7.87 -2.35 -7.56
C PHE A 99 -7.14 -3.30 -6.60
N GLY A 100 -7.82 -3.72 -5.54
CA GLY A 100 -7.31 -4.65 -4.54
C GLY A 100 -8.44 -5.39 -3.80
N PRO A 101 -8.12 -6.16 -2.75
CA PRO A 101 -9.12 -6.84 -1.94
C PRO A 101 -10.00 -5.84 -1.18
N TRP A 102 -11.29 -6.16 -1.07
CA TRP A 102 -12.20 -5.41 -0.20
C TRP A 102 -11.74 -5.48 1.25
N LEU A 103 -11.79 -4.33 1.92
CA LEU A 103 -11.44 -4.20 3.33
C LEU A 103 -12.44 -4.95 4.21
N LYS A 104 -11.95 -5.71 5.17
CA LYS A 104 -12.77 -6.46 6.14
C LYS A 104 -12.34 -6.22 7.57
N ASN A 105 -13.16 -6.70 8.51
CA ASN A 105 -12.83 -6.67 9.93
C ASN A 105 -11.51 -7.39 10.21
N ASN A 106 -10.71 -6.79 11.10
CA ASN A 106 -9.34 -7.12 11.48
C ASN A 106 -8.25 -6.90 10.42
N ASP A 107 -8.56 -6.31 9.27
CA ASP A 107 -7.50 -5.88 8.35
C ASP A 107 -6.75 -4.66 8.91
N VAL A 108 -5.50 -4.50 8.49
CA VAL A 108 -4.73 -3.27 8.67
C VAL A 108 -4.48 -2.67 7.29
N LEU A 109 -5.02 -1.48 7.05
CA LEU A 109 -4.74 -0.72 5.84
C LEU A 109 -3.58 0.24 6.10
N GLY A 110 -2.50 0.11 5.35
CA GLY A 110 -1.47 1.13 5.27
C GLY A 110 -1.75 2.13 4.15
N VAL A 111 -1.55 3.41 4.45
CA VAL A 111 -1.70 4.54 3.53
C VAL A 111 -0.37 5.28 3.49
N PHE A 112 0.37 5.16 2.40
CA PHE A 112 1.64 5.84 2.21
C PHE A 112 1.49 6.98 1.20
N VAL A 113 1.97 8.16 1.58
CA VAL A 113 1.96 9.37 0.74
C VAL A 113 3.39 9.83 0.52
N ASP A 114 3.70 10.15 -0.73
CA ASP A 114 4.93 10.83 -1.15
C ASP A 114 4.53 12.05 -1.98
N ALA A 115 4.67 13.23 -1.38
CA ALA A 115 4.26 14.50 -1.97
C ALA A 115 5.46 15.42 -2.20
N ASP A 116 5.60 15.94 -3.41
CA ASP A 116 6.61 16.94 -3.76
C ASP A 116 5.94 18.22 -4.30
N GLU A 117 6.71 19.15 -4.88
CA GLU A 117 6.15 20.38 -5.43
C GLU A 117 5.24 20.16 -6.65
N SER A 118 5.41 19.03 -7.34
CA SER A 118 4.76 18.74 -8.62
C SER A 118 3.63 17.73 -8.51
N LYS A 119 3.75 16.75 -7.60
CA LYS A 119 2.89 15.56 -7.56
C LYS A 119 2.55 15.11 -6.14
N ILE A 120 1.45 14.39 -6.06
CA ILE A 120 1.05 13.60 -4.89
C ILE A 120 0.96 12.15 -5.33
N ARG A 121 1.77 11.30 -4.72
CA ARG A 121 1.75 9.85 -4.94
C ARG A 121 1.15 9.17 -3.71
N VAL A 122 0.11 8.37 -3.89
CA VAL A 122 -0.53 7.62 -2.81
C VAL A 122 -0.47 6.14 -3.12
N TYR A 123 -0.01 5.37 -2.14
CA TYR A 123 0.13 3.93 -2.19
C TYR A 123 -0.66 3.32 -1.04
N PHE A 124 -1.21 2.13 -1.26
CA PHE A 124 -1.91 1.38 -0.23
C PHE A 124 -1.24 0.03 0.00
N ASP A 125 -1.35 -0.49 1.21
CA ASP A 125 -1.07 -1.88 1.53
C ASP A 125 -2.19 -2.45 2.42
N VAL A 126 -2.52 -3.71 2.24
CA VAL A 126 -3.49 -4.42 3.08
C VAL A 126 -2.78 -5.56 3.78
N ASN A 127 -2.77 -5.54 5.10
CA ASN A 127 -2.06 -6.50 5.94
C ASN A 127 -0.57 -6.61 5.55
N GLY A 128 0.08 -5.47 5.28
CA GLY A 128 1.48 -5.40 4.87
C GLY A 128 1.76 -5.79 3.41
N THR A 129 0.75 -6.26 2.67
CA THR A 129 0.92 -6.55 1.24
C THR A 129 0.67 -5.29 0.43
N SER A 130 1.70 -4.77 -0.23
CA SER A 130 1.59 -3.57 -1.06
C SER A 130 0.64 -3.79 -2.25
N MET A 131 -0.37 -2.93 -2.36
CA MET A 131 -1.24 -2.82 -3.54
C MET A 131 -0.64 -1.88 -4.61
N GLY A 132 0.47 -1.23 -4.25
CA GLY A 132 1.27 -0.30 -5.03
C GLY A 132 0.64 1.07 -5.26
N LEU A 133 1.13 1.78 -6.28
CA LEU A 133 0.78 3.16 -6.60
C LEU A 133 -0.68 3.23 -7.10
N ALA A 134 -1.54 3.87 -6.31
CA ALA A 134 -2.95 4.05 -6.63
C ALA A 134 -3.23 5.40 -7.30
N PHE A 135 -2.55 6.45 -6.83
CA PHE A 135 -2.74 7.81 -7.31
C PHE A 135 -1.38 8.45 -7.58
N ASP A 136 -1.19 9.05 -8.74
CA ASP A 136 -0.02 9.88 -9.11
C ASP A 136 -0.53 11.17 -9.75
N VAL A 137 -1.09 12.03 -8.92
CA VAL A 137 -1.90 13.18 -9.34
C VAL A 137 -1.13 14.49 -9.19
N PRO A 138 -1.50 15.57 -9.89
CA PRO A 138 -0.84 16.86 -9.76
C PRO A 138 -0.89 17.40 -8.33
N ARG A 139 0.14 18.15 -7.89
CA ARG A 139 0.23 18.66 -6.52
C ARG A 139 -0.97 19.52 -6.11
N GLN A 140 -1.55 20.28 -7.03
CA GLN A 140 -2.73 21.12 -6.76
C GLN A 140 -4.01 20.31 -6.45
N THR A 141 -3.99 18.99 -6.60
CA THR A 141 -5.14 18.12 -6.33
C THR A 141 -5.59 18.20 -4.87
N LEU A 142 -4.66 18.25 -3.91
CA LEU A 142 -4.95 18.44 -2.48
C LEU A 142 -4.12 19.59 -1.90
N GLY A 143 -4.58 20.23 -0.82
CA GLY A 143 -3.79 21.16 -0.02
C GLY A 143 -2.84 20.44 0.93
N ASN A 144 -2.95 20.74 2.22
CA ASN A 144 -2.35 19.94 3.28
C ASN A 144 -3.06 18.59 3.38
N ILE A 145 -2.31 17.51 3.39
CA ILE A 145 -2.80 16.13 3.29
C ILE A 145 -3.00 15.55 4.69
N TYR A 146 -4.18 14.96 4.90
CA TYR A 146 -4.58 14.31 6.15
C TYR A 146 -5.20 12.94 5.85
N PRO A 147 -5.04 11.94 6.74
CA PRO A 147 -5.77 10.68 6.64
C PRO A 147 -7.28 10.91 6.78
N MET A 148 -8.05 10.15 6.02
CA MET A 148 -9.49 10.26 5.98
C MET A 148 -10.15 8.88 5.89
N LEU A 149 -11.30 8.76 6.55
CA LEU A 149 -12.29 7.70 6.34
C LEU A 149 -13.53 8.29 5.67
N HIS A 150 -14.13 7.49 4.81
CA HIS A 150 -15.38 7.74 4.11
C HIS A 150 -16.20 6.45 4.16
N PHE A 151 -17.33 6.45 4.85
CA PHE A 151 -18.01 5.20 5.19
C PHE A 151 -19.53 5.33 5.32
N SER A 152 -20.20 4.19 5.21
CA SER A 152 -21.64 4.03 5.47
C SER A 152 -21.85 2.76 6.28
N GLY A 153 -22.71 2.76 7.29
CA GLY A 153 -22.98 1.57 8.13
C GLY A 153 -22.88 1.86 9.63
N SER A 154 -22.65 0.82 10.44
CA SER A 154 -22.50 0.95 11.91
C SER A 154 -21.10 0.54 12.38
N ASP A 155 -20.60 1.19 13.44
CA ASP A 155 -19.30 1.06 14.13
C ASP A 155 -18.03 0.88 13.28
N PHE A 156 -17.06 1.79 13.47
CA PHE A 156 -15.95 2.00 12.55
C PHE A 156 -14.58 2.13 13.28
N PRO A 157 -13.46 2.10 12.54
CA PRO A 157 -12.20 1.55 13.01
C PRO A 157 -11.44 2.45 13.98
N SER A 158 -10.42 1.89 14.63
CA SER A 158 -9.39 2.62 15.36
C SER A 158 -8.22 2.96 14.42
N ILE A 159 -7.69 4.17 14.49
CA ILE A 159 -6.43 4.52 13.79
C ILE A 159 -5.29 4.63 14.76
N THR A 160 -4.14 4.10 14.37
CA THR A 160 -2.88 4.34 15.06
C THR A 160 -1.91 4.89 14.05
N ARG A 161 -1.57 6.18 14.18
CA ARG A 161 -0.39 6.69 13.47
C ARG A 161 0.81 5.91 13.99
N GLN A 162 1.52 5.25 13.09
CA GLN A 162 2.87 4.77 13.38
C GLN A 162 3.83 5.66 12.62
N GLU A 163 4.91 6.08 13.26
CA GLU A 163 6.07 6.72 12.60
C GLU A 163 6.88 5.66 11.83
N ASP A 164 6.21 4.79 11.08
CA ASP A 164 6.92 3.72 10.38
C ASP A 164 7.06 4.10 8.92
N LYS A 165 8.29 3.99 8.45
CA LYS A 165 8.58 3.99 7.01
C LYS A 165 7.90 2.75 6.41
N PHE A 166 7.80 2.70 5.08
CA PHE A 166 7.47 1.45 4.41
C PHE A 166 8.60 0.45 4.70
N GLU A 167 8.46 -0.35 5.75
CA GLU A 167 9.48 -1.27 6.24
C GLU A 167 9.11 -2.71 5.93
N GLY A 168 10.09 -3.51 5.54
CA GLY A 168 9.94 -4.94 5.33
C GLY A 168 9.94 -5.38 3.86
N LEU A 169 10.07 -6.69 3.68
CA LEU A 169 10.24 -7.33 2.37
C LEU A 169 8.93 -7.48 1.60
N LEU A 170 7.78 -7.41 2.28
CA LEU A 170 6.47 -7.66 1.68
C LEU A 170 6.19 -6.71 0.52
N GLY A 171 5.60 -7.20 -0.57
CA GLY A 171 5.17 -6.43 -1.74
C GLY A 171 5.78 -6.93 -3.04
N HIS A 172 5.68 -6.09 -4.07
CA HIS A 172 6.16 -6.42 -5.41
C HIS A 172 7.39 -5.60 -5.75
N TRP A 173 8.36 -6.26 -6.35
CA TRP A 173 9.68 -5.73 -6.64
C TRP A 173 10.03 -5.97 -8.10
N ARG A 174 10.56 -4.98 -8.78
CA ARG A 174 11.02 -5.12 -10.15
C ARG A 174 12.53 -4.99 -10.16
N TYR A 175 13.18 -5.87 -10.89
CA TYR A 175 14.63 -5.79 -11.09
C TYR A 175 14.98 -4.43 -11.68
N SER A 176 15.92 -3.71 -11.06
CA SER A 176 16.36 -2.39 -11.53
C SER A 176 17.80 -2.38 -12.01
N SER A 177 18.70 -3.12 -11.36
CA SER A 177 20.12 -3.18 -11.74
C SER A 177 20.86 -4.29 -10.99
N GLY A 178 22.08 -4.62 -11.43
CA GLY A 178 22.95 -5.56 -10.72
C GLY A 178 23.79 -6.43 -11.66
N SER A 179 24.20 -7.59 -11.16
CA SER A 179 25.10 -8.54 -11.82
C SER A 179 24.48 -9.32 -12.99
N PHE A 180 23.24 -9.05 -13.37
CA PHE A 180 22.50 -9.84 -14.37
C PHE A 180 22.17 -8.99 -15.58
N GLU A 181 22.51 -9.48 -16.77
CA GLU A 181 22.04 -8.87 -18.01
C GLU A 181 20.66 -9.42 -18.35
N VAL A 182 19.65 -8.57 -18.20
CA VAL A 182 18.28 -8.88 -18.63
C VAL A 182 18.19 -8.61 -20.13
N THR A 183 18.17 -9.68 -20.92
CA THR A 183 18.05 -9.61 -22.39
C THR A 183 16.88 -10.45 -22.86
N GLY A 184 16.10 -9.91 -23.80
CA GLY A 184 15.03 -10.64 -24.48
C GLY A 184 13.84 -11.03 -23.59
N GLY A 185 13.05 -10.06 -23.10
CA GLY A 185 11.83 -10.34 -22.33
C GLY A 185 11.41 -9.14 -21.47
N ASP A 186 10.39 -9.36 -20.63
CA ASP A 186 10.01 -8.40 -19.58
C ASP A 186 11.03 -8.41 -18.44
N GLU A 187 11.15 -7.28 -17.73
CA GLU A 187 12.00 -7.19 -16.53
C GLU A 187 11.51 -8.16 -15.44
N PRO A 188 12.43 -8.90 -14.78
CA PRO A 188 12.06 -9.81 -13.70
C PRO A 188 11.28 -9.11 -12.58
N THR A 189 10.23 -9.77 -12.11
CA THR A 189 9.39 -9.26 -11.02
C THR A 189 9.32 -10.24 -9.87
N PHE A 190 9.45 -9.77 -8.65
CA PHE A 190 9.49 -10.58 -7.46
C PHE A 190 8.39 -10.14 -6.48
N GLU A 191 7.45 -11.03 -6.22
CA GLU A 191 6.42 -10.83 -5.21
C GLU A 191 6.82 -11.52 -3.91
N ILE A 192 6.79 -10.80 -2.79
CA ILE A 192 7.04 -11.35 -1.46
C ILE A 192 5.78 -11.18 -0.61
N ARG A 193 5.24 -12.29 -0.10
CA ARG A 193 4.08 -12.36 0.80
C ARG A 193 4.44 -13.11 2.07
N GLY A 194 3.59 -13.04 3.10
CA GLY A 194 3.72 -13.88 4.30
C GLY A 194 3.79 -13.07 5.58
N SER A 195 4.49 -13.62 6.59
CA SER A 195 4.57 -13.05 7.94
C SER A 195 6.01 -12.73 8.32
N PRO A 196 6.25 -11.97 9.40
CA PRO A 196 7.60 -11.52 9.79
C PRO A 196 8.63 -12.62 10.09
N THR A 197 8.21 -13.88 10.18
CA THR A 197 9.09 -15.02 10.46
C THR A 197 9.39 -15.84 9.22
N VAL A 198 8.41 -15.98 8.31
CA VAL A 198 8.54 -16.74 7.07
C VAL A 198 7.79 -16.02 5.96
N TYR A 199 8.54 -15.54 4.98
CA TYR A 199 7.98 -15.03 3.75
C TYR A 199 8.01 -16.08 2.64
N LYS A 200 7.07 -15.97 1.72
CA LYS A 200 7.03 -16.69 0.46
C LYS A 200 7.29 -15.69 -0.65
N GLY A 201 8.37 -15.92 -1.38
CA GLY A 201 8.72 -15.20 -2.58
C GLY A 201 8.25 -15.95 -3.84
N SER A 202 7.81 -15.20 -4.83
CA SER A 202 7.43 -15.65 -6.17
C SER A 202 8.15 -14.75 -7.19
N LEU A 203 9.31 -15.18 -7.66
CA LEU A 203 10.08 -14.47 -8.68
C LEU A 203 9.66 -14.95 -10.07
N ARG A 204 9.31 -14.02 -10.95
CA ARG A 204 8.96 -14.30 -12.35
C ARG A 204 10.08 -13.80 -13.27
N VAL A 205 10.58 -14.70 -14.10
CA VAL A 205 11.49 -14.41 -15.22
C VAL A 205 10.79 -14.85 -16.51
N VAL A 206 10.92 -16.14 -16.87
CA VAL A 206 10.04 -16.79 -17.85
C VAL A 206 9.04 -17.70 -17.14
N ASN A 207 9.54 -18.53 -16.22
CA ASN A 207 8.75 -19.26 -15.25
C ASN A 207 8.63 -18.49 -13.93
N THR A 208 7.87 -19.08 -13.01
CA THR A 208 7.80 -18.64 -11.62
C THR A 208 8.72 -19.51 -10.77
N ILE A 209 9.65 -18.86 -10.06
CA ILE A 209 10.53 -19.44 -9.04
C ILE A 209 9.90 -19.16 -7.67
N GLY A 210 9.44 -20.21 -7.01
CA GLY A 210 8.97 -20.12 -5.62
C GLY A 210 10.13 -20.24 -4.65
N VAL A 211 10.25 -19.32 -3.69
CA VAL A 211 11.30 -19.30 -2.67
C VAL A 211 10.72 -19.05 -1.29
N SER A 212 11.23 -19.74 -0.27
CA SER A 212 10.94 -19.42 1.13
C SER A 212 12.03 -18.49 1.65
N ILE A 213 11.67 -17.40 2.31
CA ILE A 213 12.61 -16.43 2.87
C ILE A 213 12.42 -16.41 4.38
N THR A 214 13.48 -16.73 5.11
CA THR A 214 13.45 -16.85 6.57
C THR A 214 14.53 -15.98 7.20
N ARG A 215 14.42 -15.74 8.52
CA ARG A 215 15.48 -15.14 9.33
C ARG A 215 15.73 -15.99 10.55
N ASN A 216 16.99 -16.11 10.97
CA ASN A 216 17.38 -16.93 12.13
C ASN A 216 17.10 -16.24 13.47
N GLY A 217 16.92 -14.91 13.48
CA GLY A 217 16.61 -14.14 14.67
C GLY A 217 16.37 -12.66 14.38
N PRO A 218 15.97 -11.87 15.38
CA PRO A 218 15.93 -10.41 15.27
C PRO A 218 17.31 -9.84 14.95
N GLY A 219 17.40 -8.94 13.97
CA GLY A 219 18.67 -8.30 13.55
C GLY A 219 19.50 -9.08 12.54
N GLU A 220 19.25 -10.39 12.38
CA GLU A 220 19.87 -11.19 11.31
C GLU A 220 19.23 -10.87 9.96
N PRO A 221 20.00 -10.89 8.85
CA PRO A 221 19.44 -10.64 7.55
C PRO A 221 18.57 -11.82 7.10
N PHE A 222 17.62 -11.52 6.21
CA PHE A 222 16.75 -12.54 5.64
C PHE A 222 17.53 -13.38 4.62
N LYS A 223 17.30 -14.68 4.59
CA LYS A 223 17.93 -15.61 3.64
C LYS A 223 16.89 -16.39 2.87
N GLY A 224 17.10 -16.50 1.57
CA GLY A 224 16.30 -17.37 0.72
C GLY A 224 16.70 -18.83 0.91
N GLN A 225 15.73 -19.72 0.86
CA GLN A 225 15.94 -21.16 0.77
C GLN A 225 15.98 -21.58 -0.70
N PRO A 226 16.57 -22.74 -1.05
CA PRO A 226 16.50 -23.28 -2.40
C PRO A 226 15.07 -23.24 -2.96
N GLY A 227 14.88 -22.53 -4.07
CA GLY A 227 13.60 -22.36 -4.72
C GLY A 227 13.35 -23.40 -5.81
N ALA A 228 12.09 -23.58 -6.21
CA ALA A 228 11.70 -24.43 -7.32
C ALA A 228 11.08 -23.59 -8.45
N SER A 229 11.58 -23.76 -9.67
CA SER A 229 10.97 -23.22 -10.89
C SER A 229 9.89 -24.16 -11.41
N THR A 230 8.87 -23.62 -12.09
CA THR A 230 7.87 -24.44 -12.83
C THR A 230 8.45 -25.14 -14.06
N MET A 231 9.70 -24.85 -14.45
CA MET A 231 10.49 -25.54 -15.48
C MET A 231 9.78 -25.70 -16.85
N MET A 232 8.95 -24.75 -17.26
CA MET A 232 8.42 -24.74 -18.62
C MET A 232 9.48 -24.24 -19.60
N GLY A 233 9.43 -24.73 -20.85
CA GLY A 233 10.34 -24.28 -21.90
C GLY A 233 10.16 -22.80 -22.23
N GLY A 234 11.26 -22.12 -22.54
CA GLY A 234 11.31 -20.72 -22.91
C GLY A 234 12.51 -20.41 -23.81
N PRO A 235 12.65 -19.16 -24.27
CA PRO A 235 13.82 -18.73 -25.04
C PRO A 235 15.14 -19.04 -24.30
N PRO A 236 16.19 -19.53 -24.99
CA PRO A 236 17.44 -19.95 -24.35
C PRO A 236 18.07 -18.88 -23.43
N GLU A 237 18.01 -17.62 -23.84
CA GLU A 237 18.51 -16.46 -23.09
C GLU A 237 17.76 -16.26 -21.77
N LEU A 238 16.43 -16.41 -21.76
CA LEU A 238 15.61 -16.29 -20.56
C LEU A 238 15.74 -17.52 -19.65
N MET A 239 15.90 -18.72 -20.20
CA MET A 239 16.16 -19.93 -19.42
C MET A 239 17.52 -19.85 -18.70
N ARG A 240 18.52 -19.25 -19.34
CA ARG A 240 19.82 -18.97 -18.72
C ARG A 240 19.66 -17.98 -17.56
N LEU A 241 18.98 -16.85 -17.80
CA LEU A 241 18.71 -15.85 -16.76
C LEU A 241 17.93 -16.45 -15.57
N GLU A 242 16.91 -17.26 -15.83
CA GLU A 242 16.13 -17.95 -14.80
C GLU A 242 17.00 -18.89 -13.95
N SER A 243 17.90 -19.64 -14.59
CA SER A 243 18.82 -20.55 -13.88
C SER A 243 19.78 -19.78 -12.97
N GLU A 244 20.27 -18.63 -13.42
CA GLU A 244 21.12 -17.76 -12.61
C GLU A 244 20.33 -17.13 -11.45
N MET A 245 19.14 -16.60 -11.73
CA MET A 245 18.30 -16.00 -10.70
C MET A 245 17.80 -17.01 -9.67
N THR A 246 17.54 -18.26 -10.06
CA THR A 246 17.14 -19.34 -9.13
C THR A 246 18.19 -19.58 -8.04
N LYS A 247 19.48 -19.48 -8.39
CA LYS A 247 20.59 -19.55 -7.42
C LYS A 247 20.64 -18.26 -6.60
N HIS A 248 20.57 -17.11 -7.27
CA HIS A 248 20.67 -15.80 -6.65
C HIS A 248 19.63 -15.55 -5.56
N VAL A 249 18.39 -15.99 -5.75
CA VAL A 249 17.31 -15.80 -4.75
C VAL A 249 17.48 -16.64 -3.49
N THR A 250 18.49 -17.52 -3.42
CA THR A 250 18.90 -18.18 -2.16
C THR A 250 19.82 -17.32 -1.31
N GLY A 251 20.26 -16.18 -1.83
CA GLY A 251 21.12 -15.24 -1.16
C GLY A 251 20.46 -14.52 0.03
N THR A 252 21.11 -13.43 0.42
CA THR A 252 20.73 -12.57 1.52
C THR A 252 19.89 -11.40 1.02
N PHE A 253 18.78 -11.11 1.71
CA PHE A 253 17.82 -10.06 1.38
C PHE A 253 17.96 -8.92 2.40
N VAL A 254 18.28 -7.73 1.90
CA VAL A 254 18.46 -6.51 2.70
C VAL A 254 17.64 -5.38 2.09
N LEU A 255 17.02 -4.56 2.93
CA LEU A 255 16.42 -3.31 2.47
C LEU A 255 17.45 -2.20 2.60
N GLY A 256 17.78 -1.56 1.48
CA GLY A 256 18.65 -0.39 1.47
C GLY A 256 17.95 0.84 2.08
N GLU A 257 18.74 1.85 2.43
CA GLU A 257 18.24 3.10 3.05
C GLU A 257 17.22 3.85 2.17
N SER A 258 17.31 3.68 0.85
CA SER A 258 16.36 4.23 -0.12
C SER A 258 15.05 3.44 -0.24
N GLY A 259 14.90 2.32 0.48
CA GLY A 259 13.75 1.41 0.39
C GLY A 259 13.84 0.40 -0.75
N GLN A 260 14.97 0.32 -1.46
CA GLN A 260 15.23 -0.70 -2.47
C GLN A 260 15.51 -2.06 -1.80
N LEU A 261 15.04 -3.14 -2.43
CA LEU A 261 15.42 -4.49 -2.02
C LEU A 261 16.75 -4.84 -2.69
N VAL A 262 17.72 -5.24 -1.89
CA VAL A 262 19.01 -5.75 -2.34
C VAL A 262 19.06 -7.24 -2.05
N ILE A 263 19.34 -8.04 -3.08
CA ILE A 263 19.60 -9.47 -2.93
C ILE A 263 21.06 -9.70 -3.29
N SER A 264 21.82 -10.28 -2.37
CA SER A 264 23.24 -10.57 -2.56
C SER A 264 23.55 -12.03 -2.28
N ASP A 265 24.32 -12.65 -3.15
CA ASP A 265 24.91 -13.98 -3.00
C ASP A 265 26.42 -13.87 -3.30
N GLU A 266 27.24 -14.83 -2.85
CA GLU A 266 28.72 -14.85 -2.89
C GLU A 266 29.41 -13.72 -3.70
N ASP A 267 29.23 -13.71 -5.01
CA ASP A 267 29.83 -12.77 -5.97
C ASP A 267 28.83 -11.86 -6.72
N LYS A 268 27.52 -12.01 -6.47
CA LYS A 268 26.45 -11.32 -7.21
C LYS A 268 25.61 -10.44 -6.32
N THR A 269 25.15 -9.32 -6.86
CA THR A 269 24.20 -8.43 -6.20
C THR A 269 23.17 -7.93 -7.21
N SER A 270 21.91 -7.87 -6.79
CA SER A 270 20.84 -7.24 -7.55
C SER A 270 20.05 -6.26 -6.69
N ASN A 271 19.72 -5.12 -7.30
CA ASN A 271 18.86 -4.10 -6.74
C ASN A 271 17.49 -4.20 -7.38
N TRP A 272 16.46 -4.04 -6.54
CA TRP A 272 15.07 -4.15 -6.92
C TRP A 272 14.32 -2.94 -6.40
N THR A 273 13.54 -2.35 -7.30
CA THR A 273 12.68 -1.22 -6.97
C THR A 273 11.27 -1.73 -6.73
N ARG A 274 10.67 -1.30 -5.62
CA ARG A 274 9.28 -1.63 -5.31
C ARG A 274 8.37 -1.08 -6.41
N PHE A 275 7.44 -1.89 -6.91
CA PHE A 275 6.50 -1.46 -7.95
C PHE A 275 5.08 -1.93 -7.63
N SER A 276 4.11 -1.40 -8.37
CA SER A 276 2.75 -1.90 -8.35
C SER A 276 2.51 -2.84 -9.53
N PRO A 277 2.11 -4.10 -9.31
CA PRO A 277 1.65 -4.95 -10.41
C PRO A 277 0.24 -4.58 -10.87
N THR A 278 -0.46 -3.71 -10.11
CA THR A 278 -1.88 -3.40 -10.35
C THR A 278 -2.05 -2.38 -11.46
N LYS A 279 -3.34 -2.18 -11.79
CA LYS A 279 -3.87 -1.27 -12.80
C LYS A 279 -3.20 0.09 -12.76
N SER A 280 -3.14 0.74 -13.92
CA SER A 280 -2.62 2.09 -14.07
C SER A 280 -3.16 3.00 -12.96
N PRO A 281 -2.28 3.75 -12.27
CA PRO A 281 -2.73 4.68 -11.24
C PRO A 281 -3.64 5.74 -11.85
N VAL A 282 -4.46 6.37 -11.01
CA VAL A 282 -5.15 7.59 -11.40
C VAL A 282 -4.12 8.71 -11.51
N THR A 283 -3.96 9.27 -12.72
CA THR A 283 -2.95 10.29 -13.01
C THR A 283 -3.52 11.69 -13.18
N GLU A 284 -4.79 11.82 -13.53
CA GLU A 284 -5.49 13.09 -13.67
C GLU A 284 -6.07 13.55 -12.32
N ASN A 285 -6.34 14.84 -12.17
CA ASN A 285 -7.01 15.35 -10.96
C ASN A 285 -8.44 14.81 -10.91
N PRO A 286 -8.78 13.93 -9.94
CA PRO A 286 -10.06 13.23 -9.94
C PRO A 286 -11.22 14.06 -9.38
N PHE A 287 -11.01 15.36 -9.13
CA PHE A 287 -12.01 16.27 -8.55
C PHE A 287 -12.58 17.28 -9.56
N GLN A 288 -12.21 17.15 -10.84
CA GLN A 288 -12.75 17.96 -11.92
C GLN A 288 -14.14 17.49 -12.35
#